data_AF-A0A1F8L9W7-F1
#
_entry.id   AF-A0A1F8L9W7-F1
#
_cell.length_a   1.000
_cell.length_b   1.000
_cell.length_c   1.000
_cell.angle_alpha   90.00
_cell.angle_beta   90.00
_cell.angle_gamma   90.00
#
_symmetry.space_group_name_H-M   'P 1'
#
loop_
_entity.id
_entity.type
_entity.pdbx_description
1 polymer ?
#
loop_
_entity_poly.entity_id
_entity_poly.type
_entity_poly.pdbx_seq_one_letter_code
_entity_poly.pdbx_strand_id
1 'polypeptide(L)'
;MPSPGATRRRGSIAARLARLGLPAAAAFLVAGCSSLLPPEPVTSQGRDIEGLYYWVFGFAAVIFLAVEAVIVWLVVRYRRRDDHLPAQTHGNNAVEVLWTAIPLVIVLFLFVISWQSLERIKAGPLESADVRVRVVAFQFGWRFEYADGFTVQGTGFPGPRLVVPVDSTVRLQLHSDNVIHAFYVPQFLSKLDVVPQSDPERDNVFEFRPEKTGVYRGQCAEFCGLAHNTMHFEVEVKSQPDYRAWVARQLASQGTPGPSVSPPPGAVTLEIGADTVLAFDRDRLGVAPNTPFVIAFDNRQAGVPHNVSIRDASGTVVFQGKPDVTGPAKAQYVSPAGLPAGTYEFYCSIHPNMKGTFEVK
;
A
#
# COMPACT_ATOMS: atom_id res chain seq x y z
N MET A 1 -64.51 -35.33 -43.71
CA MET A 1 -63.09 -35.65 -43.96
C MET A 1 -62.28 -34.37 -43.75
N PRO A 2 -61.33 -34.32 -42.81
CA PRO A 2 -60.66 -33.07 -42.42
C PRO A 2 -59.46 -32.71 -43.33
N SER A 3 -59.20 -31.41 -43.38
CA SER A 3 -58.26 -30.64 -44.22
C SER A 3 -56.77 -30.79 -43.81
N PRO A 4 -55.78 -30.48 -44.68
CA PRO A 4 -54.37 -30.80 -44.47
C PRO A 4 -53.69 -29.90 -43.44
N GLY A 5 -52.79 -30.50 -42.65
CA GLY A 5 -52.05 -29.88 -41.56
C GLY A 5 -51.03 -28.84 -42.01
N ALA A 6 -51.01 -27.72 -41.29
CA ALA A 6 -50.03 -26.64 -41.44
C ALA A 6 -48.65 -27.08 -40.92
N THR A 7 -47.64 -27.06 -41.79
CA THR A 7 -46.23 -27.19 -41.42
C THR A 7 -45.74 -25.93 -40.70
N ARG A 8 -45.60 -26.00 -39.37
CA ARG A 8 -44.97 -24.94 -38.56
C ARG A 8 -43.46 -24.92 -38.82
N ARG A 9 -42.97 -23.91 -39.55
CA ARG A 9 -41.53 -23.60 -39.65
C ARG A 9 -40.98 -23.33 -38.26
N ARG A 10 -40.22 -24.28 -37.70
CA ARG A 10 -39.36 -24.06 -36.53
C ARG A 10 -38.21 -23.13 -36.93
N GLY A 11 -38.45 -21.83 -36.95
CA GLY A 11 -37.38 -20.83 -36.94
C GLY A 11 -36.60 -21.01 -35.64
N SER A 12 -35.35 -21.45 -35.75
CA SER A 12 -34.55 -21.90 -34.61
C SER A 12 -34.35 -20.77 -33.59
N ILE A 13 -34.86 -20.98 -32.38
CA ILE A 13 -34.59 -20.14 -31.20
C ILE A 13 -33.06 -19.98 -31.01
N ALA A 14 -32.28 -20.99 -31.41
CA ALA A 14 -30.82 -20.97 -31.47
C ALA A 14 -30.23 -19.82 -32.32
N ALA A 15 -30.84 -19.47 -33.45
CA ALA A 15 -30.36 -18.37 -34.29
C ALA A 15 -30.62 -16.98 -33.69
N ARG A 16 -31.63 -16.86 -32.81
CA ARG A 16 -31.92 -15.60 -32.09
C ARG A 16 -31.05 -15.43 -30.85
N LEU A 17 -30.74 -16.51 -30.12
CA LEU A 17 -29.83 -16.48 -28.98
C LEU A 17 -28.37 -16.20 -29.39
N ALA A 18 -27.93 -16.74 -30.53
CA ALA A 18 -26.58 -16.48 -31.06
C ALA A 18 -26.35 -14.99 -31.46
N ARG A 19 -27.41 -14.27 -31.86
CA ARG A 19 -27.32 -12.85 -32.28
C ARG A 19 -27.23 -11.87 -31.12
N LEU A 20 -27.64 -12.27 -29.91
CA LEU A 20 -27.56 -11.46 -28.69
C LEU A 20 -26.38 -11.84 -27.78
N GLY A 21 -25.93 -13.10 -27.82
CA GLY A 21 -24.78 -13.57 -27.02
C GLY A 21 -23.42 -13.05 -27.51
N LEU A 22 -23.23 -12.91 -28.82
CA LEU A 22 -21.97 -12.41 -29.41
C LEU A 22 -21.62 -10.97 -28.99
N PRO A 23 -22.53 -9.98 -29.07
CA PRO A 23 -22.21 -8.61 -28.64
C PRO A 23 -22.05 -8.49 -27.12
N ALA A 24 -22.75 -9.31 -26.32
CA ALA A 24 -22.56 -9.34 -24.87
C ALA A 24 -21.20 -9.95 -24.47
N ALA A 25 -20.76 -11.01 -25.14
CA ALA A 25 -19.42 -11.58 -24.95
C ALA A 25 -18.31 -10.62 -25.42
N ALA A 26 -18.51 -9.93 -26.55
CA ALA A 26 -17.59 -8.90 -27.03
C ALA A 26 -17.52 -7.68 -26.08
N ALA A 27 -18.66 -7.25 -25.53
CA ALA A 27 -18.71 -6.17 -24.55
C ALA A 27 -18.03 -6.56 -23.21
N PHE A 28 -18.17 -7.81 -22.76
CA PHE A 28 -17.44 -8.34 -21.59
C PHE A 28 -15.92 -8.42 -21.84
N LEU A 29 -15.50 -8.80 -23.04
CA LEU A 29 -14.08 -8.83 -23.43
C LEU A 29 -13.46 -7.44 -23.48
N VAL A 30 -14.19 -6.43 -24.01
CA VAL A 30 -13.68 -5.05 -24.14
C VAL A 30 -13.70 -4.29 -22.80
N ALA A 31 -14.73 -4.48 -21.97
CA ALA A 31 -14.82 -3.81 -20.66
C ALA A 31 -13.80 -4.34 -19.64
N GLY A 32 -13.28 -5.56 -19.83
CA GLY A 32 -12.23 -6.13 -18.98
C GLY A 32 -10.81 -5.62 -19.28
N CYS A 33 -10.56 -5.04 -20.46
CA CYS A 33 -9.19 -4.73 -20.91
C CYS A 33 -8.42 -3.78 -19.98
N SER A 34 -9.08 -2.81 -19.35
CA SER A 34 -8.45 -1.88 -18.41
C SER A 34 -8.14 -2.49 -17.03
N SER A 35 -8.71 -3.66 -16.72
CA SER A 35 -8.49 -4.39 -15.46
C SER A 35 -7.52 -5.57 -15.61
N LEU A 36 -7.19 -5.95 -16.84
CA LEU A 36 -6.32 -7.09 -17.16
C LEU A 36 -4.84 -6.71 -17.14
N LEU A 37 -4.53 -5.42 -17.31
CA LEU A 37 -3.17 -4.91 -17.31
C LEU A 37 -2.84 -4.23 -15.97
N PRO A 38 -1.55 -4.26 -15.57
CA PRO A 38 -1.10 -3.52 -14.41
C PRO A 38 -1.46 -2.02 -14.51
N PRO A 39 -1.59 -1.31 -13.37
CA PRO A 39 -1.72 0.14 -13.40
C PRO A 39 -0.53 0.78 -14.11
N GLU A 40 -0.74 1.96 -14.68
CA GLU A 40 0.32 2.69 -15.38
C GLU A 40 1.54 2.89 -14.46
N PRO A 41 2.73 2.42 -14.86
CA PRO A 41 3.92 2.55 -14.04
C PRO A 41 4.35 4.02 -13.92
N VAL A 42 4.81 4.39 -12.72
CA VAL A 42 5.29 5.76 -12.43
C VAL A 42 6.76 5.81 -12.02
N THR A 43 7.45 4.67 -12.10
CA THR A 43 8.88 4.52 -11.82
C THR A 43 9.58 3.82 -12.99
N SER A 44 10.89 4.03 -13.14
CA SER A 44 11.66 3.34 -14.18
C SER A 44 11.64 1.82 -14.00
N GLN A 45 11.74 1.34 -12.76
CA GLN A 45 11.62 -0.08 -12.41
C GLN A 45 10.23 -0.62 -12.77
N GLY A 46 9.18 0.15 -12.53
CA GLY A 46 7.82 -0.23 -12.92
C GLY A 46 7.69 -0.43 -14.42
N ARG A 47 8.32 0.41 -15.25
CA ARG A 47 8.32 0.23 -16.72
C ARG A 47 9.02 -1.06 -17.15
N ASP A 48 10.13 -1.44 -16.52
CA ASP A 48 10.78 -2.72 -16.77
C ASP A 48 9.85 -3.91 -16.45
N ILE A 49 9.13 -3.83 -15.33
CA ILE A 49 8.16 -4.86 -14.91
C ILE A 49 6.99 -4.92 -15.89
N GLU A 50 6.42 -3.78 -16.27
CA GLU A 50 5.31 -3.70 -17.24
C GLU A 50 5.67 -4.38 -18.57
N GLY A 51 6.91 -4.21 -19.04
CA GLY A 51 7.41 -4.91 -20.23
C GLY A 51 7.30 -6.43 -20.13
N LEU A 52 7.56 -7.02 -18.96
CA LEU A 52 7.39 -8.45 -18.72
C LEU A 52 5.92 -8.88 -18.77
N TYR A 53 5.02 -8.04 -18.22
CA TYR A 53 3.58 -8.29 -18.30
C TYR A 53 3.13 -8.44 -19.76
N TYR A 54 3.57 -7.55 -20.65
CA TYR A 54 3.19 -7.64 -22.07
C TYR A 54 3.67 -8.94 -22.74
N TRP A 55 4.88 -9.40 -22.45
CA TRP A 55 5.37 -10.68 -22.97
C TRP A 55 4.56 -11.86 -22.43
N VAL A 56 4.37 -11.94 -21.11
CA VAL A 56 3.65 -13.05 -20.46
C VAL A 56 2.20 -13.11 -20.93
N PHE A 57 1.48 -11.99 -20.90
CA PHE A 57 0.09 -11.94 -21.35
C PHE A 57 -0.04 -12.19 -22.85
N GLY A 58 0.91 -11.73 -23.66
CA GLY A 58 0.95 -12.00 -25.10
C GLY A 58 1.04 -13.49 -25.41
N PHE A 59 2.00 -14.20 -24.81
CA PHE A 59 2.12 -15.65 -25.00
C PHE A 59 0.94 -16.41 -24.42
N ALA A 60 0.47 -16.03 -23.22
CA ALA A 60 -0.69 -16.65 -22.59
C ALA A 60 -1.94 -16.53 -23.47
N ALA A 61 -2.21 -15.36 -24.05
CA ALA A 61 -3.33 -15.14 -24.94
C ALA A 61 -3.24 -16.01 -26.21
N VAL A 62 -2.07 -16.08 -26.85
CA VAL A 62 -1.86 -16.92 -28.05
C VAL A 62 -2.08 -18.40 -27.74
N ILE A 63 -1.49 -18.91 -26.65
CA ILE A 63 -1.63 -20.31 -26.23
C ILE A 63 -3.09 -20.60 -25.88
N PHE A 64 -3.72 -19.73 -25.09
CA PHE A 64 -5.12 -19.89 -24.69
C PHE A 64 -6.04 -19.97 -25.90
N LEU A 65 -5.92 -19.02 -26.84
CA LEU A 65 -6.74 -19.01 -28.06
C LEU A 65 -6.49 -20.24 -28.94
N ALA A 66 -5.23 -20.68 -29.07
CA ALA A 66 -4.90 -21.87 -29.86
C ALA A 66 -5.48 -23.15 -29.25
N VAL A 67 -5.28 -23.36 -27.94
CA VAL A 67 -5.77 -24.54 -27.22
C VAL A 67 -7.29 -24.57 -27.20
N GLU A 68 -7.94 -23.45 -26.84
CA GLU A 68 -9.40 -23.34 -26.85
C GLU A 68 -9.99 -23.55 -28.25
N ALA A 69 -9.39 -22.97 -29.30
CA ALA A 69 -9.86 -23.17 -30.67
C ALA A 69 -9.78 -24.64 -31.08
N VAL A 70 -8.70 -25.34 -30.73
CA VAL A 70 -8.55 -26.77 -31.01
C VAL A 70 -9.57 -27.59 -30.22
N ILE A 71 -9.76 -27.32 -28.92
CA ILE A 71 -10.75 -28.03 -28.09
C ILE A 71 -12.16 -27.83 -28.64
N VAL A 72 -12.55 -26.59 -28.92
CA VAL A 72 -13.87 -26.26 -29.49
C VAL A 72 -14.03 -26.93 -30.86
N TRP A 73 -13.00 -26.89 -31.71
CA TRP A 73 -13.02 -27.57 -33.00
C TRP A 73 -13.20 -29.08 -32.83
N LEU A 74 -12.47 -29.72 -31.91
CA LEU A 74 -12.57 -31.15 -31.64
C LEU A 74 -13.99 -31.52 -31.17
N VAL A 75 -14.54 -30.75 -30.23
CA VAL A 75 -15.90 -30.95 -29.70
C VAL A 75 -16.96 -30.82 -30.81
N VAL A 76 -16.82 -29.85 -31.71
CA VAL A 76 -17.79 -29.63 -32.80
C VAL A 76 -17.62 -30.65 -33.93
N ARG A 77 -16.38 -30.94 -34.34
CA ARG A 77 -16.05 -31.77 -35.50
C ARG A 77 -16.23 -33.26 -35.25
N TYR A 78 -15.89 -33.73 -34.04
CA TYR A 78 -15.93 -35.14 -33.65
C TYR A 78 -17.08 -35.48 -32.70
N ARG A 79 -18.09 -34.61 -32.60
CA ARG A 79 -19.33 -34.91 -31.89
C ARG A 79 -19.98 -36.18 -32.44
N ARG A 80 -20.21 -37.18 -31.59
CA ARG A 80 -20.86 -38.46 -31.94
C ARG A 80 -22.20 -38.25 -32.64
N ARG A 81 -22.43 -38.98 -33.74
CA ARG A 81 -23.68 -38.94 -34.54
C ARG A 81 -24.33 -40.31 -34.72
N ASP A 82 -23.56 -41.37 -34.55
CA ASP A 82 -23.88 -42.77 -34.81
C ASP A 82 -22.92 -43.67 -33.99
N ASP A 83 -23.04 -44.99 -34.17
CA ASP A 83 -22.39 -46.01 -33.32
C ASP A 83 -21.16 -46.68 -33.95
N HIS A 84 -20.66 -46.17 -35.09
CA HIS A 84 -19.40 -46.65 -35.64
C HIS A 84 -18.21 -46.24 -34.77
N LEU A 85 -17.25 -47.15 -34.58
CA LEU A 85 -16.04 -46.87 -33.81
C LEU A 85 -15.08 -45.99 -34.62
N PRO A 86 -14.47 -44.94 -34.02
CA PRO A 86 -13.45 -44.13 -34.68
C PRO A 86 -12.13 -44.89 -34.83
N ALA A 87 -11.23 -44.39 -35.68
CA ALA A 87 -9.88 -44.93 -35.82
C ALA A 87 -9.15 -44.92 -34.47
N GLN A 88 -8.62 -46.08 -34.05
CA GLN A 88 -7.91 -46.27 -32.79
C GLN A 88 -6.42 -45.95 -32.99
N THR A 89 -6.06 -44.67 -32.87
CA THR A 89 -4.67 -44.21 -32.96
C THR A 89 -4.04 -44.07 -31.57
N HIS A 90 -2.80 -44.52 -31.40
CA HIS A 90 -2.12 -44.48 -30.10
C HIS A 90 -1.29 -43.22 -29.83
N GLY A 91 -0.90 -42.46 -30.86
CA GLY A 91 -0.09 -41.26 -30.69
C GLY A 91 0.66 -40.85 -31.95
N ASN A 92 1.50 -39.82 -31.82
CA ASN A 92 2.40 -39.36 -32.87
C ASN A 92 3.64 -38.71 -32.25
N ASN A 93 4.77 -39.43 -32.28
CA ASN A 93 6.03 -38.97 -31.70
C ASN A 93 6.50 -37.60 -32.23
N ALA A 94 6.21 -37.26 -33.48
CA ALA A 94 6.59 -35.95 -34.03
C ALA A 94 5.78 -34.81 -33.39
N VAL A 95 4.49 -35.03 -33.16
CA VAL A 95 3.63 -34.08 -32.44
C VAL A 95 4.07 -33.98 -30.97
N GLU A 96 4.45 -35.10 -30.38
CA GLU A 96 4.97 -35.15 -29.01
C GLU A 96 6.25 -34.32 -28.81
N VAL A 97 7.20 -34.44 -29.73
CA VAL A 97 8.41 -33.61 -29.71
C VAL A 97 8.05 -32.12 -29.88
N LEU A 98 7.13 -31.80 -30.79
CA LEU A 98 6.74 -30.43 -31.08
C LEU A 98 6.08 -29.75 -29.87
N TRP A 99 5.11 -30.39 -29.23
CA TRP A 99 4.40 -29.81 -28.09
C TRP A 99 5.23 -29.74 -26.81
N THR A 100 6.38 -30.40 -26.76
CA THR A 100 7.33 -30.30 -25.64
C THR A 100 8.38 -29.23 -25.93
N ALA A 101 8.86 -29.17 -27.17
CA ALA A 101 9.85 -28.17 -27.58
C ALA A 101 9.29 -26.74 -27.54
N ILE A 102 8.05 -26.52 -27.98
CA ILE A 102 7.46 -25.17 -28.02
C ILE A 102 7.37 -24.55 -26.61
N PRO A 103 6.75 -25.18 -25.59
CA PRO A 103 6.71 -24.63 -24.24
C PRO A 103 8.10 -24.44 -23.63
N LEU A 104 9.03 -25.37 -23.88
CA LEU A 104 10.41 -25.26 -23.39
C LEU A 104 11.08 -23.99 -23.92
N VAL A 105 10.99 -23.72 -25.22
CA VAL A 105 11.57 -22.50 -25.83
C VAL A 105 10.91 -21.24 -25.27
N ILE A 106 9.58 -21.23 -25.10
CA ILE A 106 8.85 -20.09 -24.52
C ILE A 106 9.32 -19.83 -23.09
N VAL A 107 9.43 -20.86 -22.25
CA VAL A 107 9.90 -20.72 -20.87
C VAL A 107 11.35 -20.23 -20.81
N LEU A 108 12.24 -20.75 -21.66
CA LEU A 108 13.63 -20.29 -21.72
C LEU A 108 13.74 -18.82 -22.14
N PHE A 109 12.94 -18.39 -23.11
CA PHE A 109 12.86 -16.99 -23.51
C PHE A 109 12.36 -16.11 -22.35
N LEU A 110 11.24 -16.48 -21.72
CA LEU A 110 10.67 -15.76 -20.59
C LEU A 110 11.63 -15.70 -19.40
N PHE A 111 12.39 -16.77 -19.16
CA PHE A 111 13.42 -16.82 -18.12
C PHE A 111 14.52 -15.79 -18.36
N VAL A 112 15.07 -15.71 -19.57
CA VAL A 112 16.15 -14.76 -19.90
C VAL A 112 15.69 -13.32 -19.73
N ILE A 113 14.52 -12.95 -20.25
CA ILE A 113 14.01 -11.57 -20.10
C ILE A 113 13.67 -11.24 -18.64
N SER A 114 13.14 -12.20 -17.87
CA SER A 114 12.83 -12.00 -16.45
C SER A 114 14.09 -11.82 -15.63
N TRP A 115 15.12 -12.64 -15.88
CA TRP A 115 16.42 -12.52 -15.22
C TRP A 115 17.07 -11.17 -15.47
N GLN A 116 17.11 -10.72 -16.74
CA GLN A 116 17.67 -9.41 -17.08
C GLN A 116 16.92 -8.26 -16.41
N SER A 117 15.59 -8.35 -16.33
CA SER A 117 14.77 -7.34 -15.66
C SER A 117 15.01 -7.33 -14.16
N LEU A 118 15.14 -8.51 -13.54
CA LEU A 118 15.48 -8.65 -12.12
C LEU A 118 16.82 -7.96 -11.81
N GLU A 119 17.84 -8.17 -12.63
CA GLU A 119 19.15 -7.50 -12.44
C GLU A 119 19.07 -5.97 -12.61
N ARG A 120 18.16 -5.45 -13.44
CA ARG A 120 17.94 -3.99 -13.58
C ARG A 120 17.19 -3.37 -12.39
N ILE A 121 16.32 -4.14 -11.74
CA ILE A 121 15.43 -3.64 -10.68
C ILE A 121 16.02 -3.83 -9.28
N LYS A 122 16.93 -4.80 -9.10
CA LYS A 122 17.64 -5.01 -7.84
C LYS A 122 18.31 -3.73 -7.36
N ALA A 123 18.18 -3.45 -6.08
CA ALA A 123 18.78 -2.28 -5.46
C ALA A 123 20.32 -2.37 -5.48
N GLY A 124 20.96 -1.24 -5.79
CA GLY A 124 22.40 -1.07 -5.57
C GLY A 124 22.77 -0.74 -4.12
N PRO A 125 24.07 -0.53 -3.81
CA PRO A 125 24.53 -0.15 -2.48
C PRO A 125 23.94 1.19 -2.03
N LEU A 126 23.47 1.29 -0.78
CA LEU A 126 22.70 2.43 -0.26
C LEU A 126 23.38 3.79 -0.49
N GLU A 127 24.70 3.86 -0.35
CA GLU A 127 25.48 5.11 -0.41
C GLU A 127 25.41 5.82 -1.76
N SER A 128 25.06 5.11 -2.83
CA SER A 128 24.97 5.69 -4.18
C SER A 128 23.62 6.36 -4.49
N ALA A 129 22.72 6.50 -3.52
CA ALA A 129 21.36 7.03 -3.73
C ALA A 129 21.27 8.53 -3.46
N ASP A 130 20.44 9.22 -4.25
CA ASP A 130 20.15 10.64 -4.06
C ASP A 130 19.36 10.89 -2.77
N VAL A 131 18.41 10.01 -2.46
CA VAL A 131 17.58 10.08 -1.26
C VAL A 131 17.59 8.74 -0.54
N ARG A 132 17.90 8.77 0.76
CA ARG A 132 17.91 7.61 1.64
C ARG A 132 16.90 7.81 2.76
N VAL A 133 16.02 6.83 2.91
CA VAL A 133 15.01 6.80 3.97
C VAL A 133 15.03 5.42 4.62
N ARG A 134 15.11 5.37 5.95
CA ARG A 134 14.84 4.14 6.68
C ARG A 134 13.35 4.05 6.94
N VAL A 135 12.74 2.98 6.46
CA VAL A 135 11.31 2.71 6.60
C VAL A 135 11.16 1.67 7.69
N VAL A 136 10.56 2.08 8.80
CA VAL A 136 10.27 1.20 9.93
C VAL A 136 8.78 0.86 9.91
N ALA A 137 8.46 -0.41 9.72
CA ALA A 137 7.10 -0.94 9.79
C ALA A 137 6.83 -1.49 11.20
N PHE A 138 5.65 -1.19 11.75
CA PHE A 138 5.19 -1.72 13.03
C PHE A 138 3.68 -1.95 13.00
N GLN A 139 3.14 -2.81 13.86
CA GLN A 139 1.69 -2.97 13.98
C GLN A 139 1.07 -1.69 14.59
N PHE A 140 0.23 -0.91 13.89
CA PHE A 140 -0.15 -0.98 12.47
C PHE A 140 0.06 0.40 11.81
N GLY A 141 1.33 0.75 11.58
CA GLY A 141 1.76 2.03 11.06
C GLY A 141 3.16 2.00 10.46
N TRP A 142 3.51 3.15 9.91
CA TRP A 142 4.78 3.36 9.20
C TRP A 142 5.52 4.54 9.80
N ARG A 143 6.85 4.44 9.83
CA ARG A 143 7.76 5.51 10.21
C ARG A 143 8.83 5.65 9.14
N PHE A 144 8.98 6.87 8.64
CA PHE A 144 9.93 7.25 7.59
C PHE A 144 10.99 8.13 8.23
N GLU A 145 12.19 7.59 8.42
CA GLU A 145 13.34 8.27 9.01
C GLU A 145 14.25 8.74 7.87
N TYR A 146 14.31 10.05 7.64
CA TYR A 146 15.10 10.64 6.56
C TYR A 146 16.54 10.83 7.01
N ALA A 147 17.49 10.65 6.09
CA ALA A 147 18.91 10.86 6.37
C ALA A 147 19.25 12.28 6.85
N ASP A 148 18.41 13.27 6.54
CA ASP A 148 18.53 14.65 7.03
C ASP A 148 18.23 14.80 8.55
N GLY A 149 17.80 13.73 9.22
CA GLY A 149 17.62 13.68 10.68
C GLY A 149 16.18 13.84 11.16
N PHE A 150 15.21 13.96 10.25
CA PHE A 150 13.80 14.10 10.61
C PHE A 150 12.98 12.85 10.32
N THR A 151 11.84 12.73 11.01
CA THR A 151 10.98 11.54 10.96
C THR A 151 9.52 11.92 10.70
N VAL A 152 8.88 11.19 9.79
CA VAL A 152 7.44 11.25 9.54
C VAL A 152 6.82 9.91 9.90
N GLN A 153 5.83 9.89 10.78
CA GLN A 153 5.19 8.65 11.23
C GLN A 153 3.67 8.79 11.36
N GLY A 154 2.97 7.68 11.26
CA GLY A 154 1.50 7.65 11.37
C GLY A 154 0.93 6.25 11.25
N THR A 155 -0.37 6.15 11.53
CA THR A 155 -1.17 4.92 11.45
C THR A 155 -2.46 5.17 10.67
N GLY A 156 -3.15 4.10 10.29
CA GLY A 156 -4.46 4.18 9.65
C GLY A 156 -4.45 4.66 8.20
N PHE A 157 -5.57 5.22 7.76
CA PHE A 157 -5.78 5.70 6.39
C PHE A 157 -6.01 7.23 6.39
N PRO A 158 -5.34 8.01 5.53
CA PRO A 158 -4.41 7.59 4.46
C PRO A 158 -3.02 7.17 4.96
N GLY A 159 -2.73 7.37 6.26
CA GLY A 159 -1.44 7.07 6.87
C GLY A 159 -0.41 8.19 6.67
N PRO A 160 0.86 7.97 7.06
CA PRO A 160 1.93 8.96 6.91
C PRO A 160 2.37 9.11 5.45
N ARG A 161 3.02 10.22 5.13
CA ARG A 161 3.54 10.49 3.77
C ARG A 161 5.06 10.32 3.70
N LEU A 162 5.49 9.47 2.78
CA LEU A 162 6.85 9.41 2.27
C LEU A 162 6.98 10.43 1.12
N VAL A 163 7.67 11.54 1.32
CA VAL A 163 7.85 12.59 0.32
C VAL A 163 9.21 12.42 -0.34
N VAL A 164 9.24 12.38 -1.68
CA VAL A 164 10.47 12.15 -2.45
C VAL A 164 10.50 13.04 -3.69
N PRO A 165 11.68 13.37 -4.24
CA PRO A 165 11.78 14.10 -5.50
C PRO A 165 11.59 13.19 -6.72
N VAL A 166 10.97 13.74 -7.76
CA VAL A 166 10.95 13.16 -9.11
C VAL A 166 12.37 13.10 -9.67
N ASP A 167 12.62 12.13 -10.54
CA ASP A 167 13.88 12.00 -11.28
C ASP A 167 15.13 11.87 -10.39
N SER A 168 14.96 11.25 -9.23
CA SER A 168 16.05 10.90 -8.30
C SER A 168 15.97 9.44 -7.88
N THR A 169 17.12 8.84 -7.66
CA THR A 169 17.20 7.47 -7.14
C THR A 169 16.91 7.50 -5.64
N VAL A 170 15.78 6.89 -5.25
CA VAL A 170 15.36 6.74 -3.86
C VAL A 170 15.67 5.32 -3.40
N ARG A 171 16.34 5.19 -2.26
CA ARG A 171 16.52 3.90 -1.59
C ARG A 171 15.91 3.89 -0.21
N LEU A 172 15.16 2.83 0.05
CA LEU A 172 14.48 2.56 1.30
C LEU A 172 15.16 1.37 1.98
N GLN A 173 15.70 1.57 3.18
CA GLN A 173 16.09 0.45 4.05
C GLN A 173 14.85 0.02 4.85
N LEU A 174 14.39 -1.20 4.61
CA LEU A 174 13.11 -1.70 5.11
C LEU A 174 13.32 -2.52 6.39
N HIS A 175 12.96 -1.94 7.53
CA HIS A 175 13.06 -2.57 8.85
C HIS A 175 11.68 -2.84 9.44
N SER A 176 11.51 -3.95 10.16
CA SER A 176 10.30 -4.22 10.94
C SER A 176 10.61 -4.32 12.44
N ASP A 177 9.85 -3.60 13.26
CA ASP A 177 9.93 -3.63 14.72
C ASP A 177 9.23 -4.85 15.35
N ASN A 178 8.46 -5.64 14.58
CA ASN A 178 7.66 -6.76 15.13
C ASN A 178 7.47 -7.94 14.18
N VAL A 179 6.44 -7.92 13.34
CA VAL A 179 6.05 -9.02 12.44
C VAL A 179 6.46 -8.70 11.00
N ILE A 180 6.36 -9.66 10.10
CA ILE A 180 6.55 -9.36 8.68
C ILE A 180 5.47 -8.39 8.17
N HIS A 181 5.89 -7.41 7.37
CA HIS A 181 5.02 -6.51 6.60
C HIS A 181 5.48 -6.53 5.13
N ALA A 182 4.87 -5.74 4.26
CA ALA A 182 5.43 -5.49 2.92
C ALA A 182 5.18 -4.07 2.47
N PHE A 183 6.22 -3.39 2.01
CA PHE A 183 6.13 -2.07 1.41
C PHE A 183 5.65 -2.24 -0.03
N TYR A 184 4.43 -1.79 -0.33
CA TYR A 184 3.84 -1.91 -1.66
C TYR A 184 3.17 -0.62 -2.11
N VAL A 185 3.54 -0.17 -3.30
CA VAL A 185 2.88 0.91 -4.03
C VAL A 185 2.45 0.33 -5.38
N PRO A 186 1.14 0.16 -5.64
CA PRO A 186 0.67 -0.52 -6.85
C PRO A 186 1.23 0.06 -8.15
N GLN A 187 1.31 1.38 -8.28
CA GLN A 187 1.86 2.05 -9.47
C GLN A 187 3.38 1.89 -9.65
N PHE A 188 4.08 1.33 -8.66
CA PHE A 188 5.49 0.99 -8.81
C PHE A 188 5.66 -0.43 -9.38
N LEU A 189 4.57 -1.21 -9.44
CA LEU A 189 4.53 -2.62 -9.88
C LEU A 189 5.48 -3.55 -9.12
N SER A 190 5.97 -3.11 -7.97
CA SER A 190 6.92 -3.84 -7.14
C SER A 190 6.53 -3.72 -5.68
N LYS A 191 6.72 -4.82 -4.94
CA LYS A 191 6.62 -4.88 -3.49
C LYS A 191 7.90 -5.51 -2.96
N LEU A 192 8.26 -5.16 -1.74
CA LEU A 192 9.29 -5.89 -1.01
C LEU A 192 8.88 -6.04 0.45
N ASP A 193 9.03 -7.27 0.93
CA ASP A 193 8.62 -7.61 2.28
C ASP A 193 9.59 -6.98 3.28
N VAL A 194 9.02 -6.42 4.34
CA VAL A 194 9.73 -5.81 5.47
C VAL A 194 9.83 -6.87 6.56
N VAL A 195 11.00 -7.49 6.68
CA VAL A 195 11.20 -8.66 7.53
C VAL A 195 11.89 -8.24 8.83
N PRO A 196 11.43 -8.69 10.01
CA PRO A 196 12.15 -8.46 11.25
C PRO A 196 13.55 -9.07 11.19
N GLN A 197 14.57 -8.26 11.44
CA GLN A 197 15.96 -8.70 11.50
C GLN A 197 16.56 -8.31 12.85
N SER A 198 17.32 -9.20 13.45
CA SER A 198 18.13 -8.89 14.64
C SER A 198 19.31 -7.97 14.31
N ASP A 199 19.74 -7.98 13.05
CA ASP A 199 20.83 -7.17 12.51
C ASP A 199 20.26 -6.24 11.42
N PRO A 200 20.20 -4.92 11.65
CA PRO A 200 19.68 -3.96 10.68
C PRO A 200 20.44 -3.93 9.35
N GLU A 201 21.70 -4.39 9.29
CA GLU A 201 22.44 -4.48 8.02
C GLU A 201 21.88 -5.55 7.08
N ARG A 202 21.06 -6.47 7.61
CA ARG A 202 20.36 -7.51 6.85
C ARG A 202 18.96 -7.10 6.40
N ASP A 203 18.56 -5.86 6.70
CA ASP A 203 17.29 -5.31 6.24
C ASP A 203 17.24 -5.29 4.70
N ASN A 204 16.05 -5.56 4.15
CA ASN A 204 15.82 -5.48 2.72
C ASN A 204 15.98 -4.04 2.23
N VAL A 205 16.56 -3.86 1.04
CA VAL A 205 16.66 -2.54 0.40
C VAL A 205 15.74 -2.49 -0.81
N PHE A 206 14.86 -1.50 -0.83
CA PHE A 206 13.97 -1.22 -1.95
C PHE A 206 14.43 0.04 -2.69
N GLU A 207 14.68 -0.07 -3.99
CA GLU A 207 15.11 1.04 -4.83
C GLU A 207 14.03 1.38 -5.85
N PHE A 208 13.78 2.68 -6.03
CA PHE A 208 12.94 3.16 -7.11
C PHE A 208 13.37 4.55 -7.57
N ARG A 209 13.09 4.87 -8.84
CA ARG A 209 13.23 6.21 -9.40
C ARG A 209 11.89 6.67 -9.97
N PRO A 210 11.17 7.61 -9.31
CA PRO A 210 9.89 8.08 -9.79
C PRO A 210 10.06 9.04 -10.98
N GLU A 211 9.22 8.89 -12.00
CA GLU A 211 9.27 9.64 -13.28
C GLU A 211 8.09 10.60 -13.44
N LYS A 212 7.10 10.53 -12.54
CA LYS A 212 5.91 11.38 -12.54
C LYS A 212 5.66 11.93 -11.14
N THR A 213 5.34 13.22 -11.06
CA THR A 213 4.91 13.87 -9.82
C THR A 213 3.48 13.47 -9.48
N GLY A 214 3.16 13.40 -8.18
CA GLY A 214 1.81 13.06 -7.72
C GLY A 214 1.81 12.48 -6.32
N VAL A 215 0.62 12.07 -5.86
CA VAL A 215 0.44 11.34 -4.60
C VAL A 215 -0.02 9.93 -4.95
N TYR A 216 0.75 8.94 -4.53
CA TYR A 216 0.52 7.53 -4.82
C TYR A 216 0.19 6.79 -3.53
N ARG A 217 -0.87 5.97 -3.55
CA ARG A 217 -1.28 5.18 -2.40
C ARG A 217 -0.27 4.06 -2.17
N GLY A 218 0.21 3.95 -0.94
CA GLY A 218 0.95 2.81 -0.41
C GLY A 218 0.12 1.99 0.57
N GLN A 219 0.45 0.71 0.69
CA GLN A 219 -0.23 -0.20 1.61
C GLN A 219 0.70 -1.33 2.08
N CYS A 220 0.40 -1.88 3.25
CA CYS A 220 0.96 -3.16 3.65
C CYS A 220 0.41 -4.28 2.77
N ALA A 221 1.28 -5.13 2.23
CA ALA A 221 0.91 -6.24 1.34
C ALA A 221 1.31 -7.64 1.87
N GLU A 222 1.67 -7.73 3.14
CA GLU A 222 1.94 -9.01 3.83
C GLU A 222 1.14 -9.05 5.13
N PHE A 223 0.48 -10.18 5.40
CA PHE A 223 -0.49 -10.24 6.49
C PHE A 223 0.20 -10.02 7.85
N CYS A 224 -0.09 -8.88 8.47
CA CYS A 224 0.58 -8.44 9.69
C CYS A 224 -0.33 -8.41 10.92
N GLY A 225 -1.56 -8.93 10.85
CA GLY A 225 -2.48 -9.03 11.99
C GLY A 225 -3.84 -8.33 11.78
N LEU A 226 -4.57 -8.11 12.88
CA LEU A 226 -5.99 -7.72 12.85
C LEU A 226 -6.28 -6.40 12.12
N ALA A 227 -5.39 -5.41 12.19
CA ALA A 227 -5.55 -4.15 11.48
C ALA A 227 -4.65 -4.04 10.24
N HIS A 228 -4.27 -5.18 9.64
CA HIS A 228 -3.50 -5.22 8.40
C HIS A 228 -4.12 -4.38 7.28
N ASN A 229 -5.45 -4.43 7.14
CA ASN A 229 -6.17 -3.71 6.09
C ASN A 229 -6.19 -2.18 6.28
N THR A 230 -5.81 -1.64 7.44
CA THR A 230 -5.77 -0.19 7.69
C THR A 230 -4.35 0.36 7.59
N MET A 231 -3.34 -0.49 7.38
CA MET A 231 -1.93 -0.13 7.40
C MET A 231 -1.48 0.52 6.07
N HIS A 232 -1.86 1.78 5.88
CA HIS A 232 -1.60 2.55 4.67
C HIS A 232 -0.51 3.61 4.88
N PHE A 233 -0.02 4.12 3.76
CA PHE A 233 0.82 5.31 3.67
C PHE A 233 0.61 5.95 2.29
N GLU A 234 1.19 7.12 2.05
CA GLU A 234 1.26 7.71 0.73
C GLU A 234 2.70 7.98 0.33
N VAL A 235 3.00 7.89 -0.96
CA VAL A 235 4.24 8.39 -1.54
C VAL A 235 3.92 9.66 -2.33
N GLU A 236 4.39 10.80 -1.84
CA GLU A 236 4.21 12.10 -2.50
C GLU A 236 5.48 12.46 -3.29
N VAL A 237 5.41 12.33 -4.61
CA VAL A 237 6.50 12.68 -5.52
C VAL A 237 6.39 14.15 -5.90
N LYS A 238 7.39 14.93 -5.50
CA LYS A 238 7.47 16.37 -5.72
C LYS A 238 8.49 16.73 -6.80
N SER A 239 8.40 17.94 -7.32
CA SER A 239 9.51 18.54 -8.04
C SER A 239 10.73 18.69 -7.11
N GLN A 240 11.94 18.66 -7.66
CA GLN A 240 13.18 18.90 -6.88
C GLN A 240 13.13 20.19 -6.01
N PRO A 241 12.69 21.37 -6.51
CA PRO A 241 12.61 22.57 -5.67
C PRO A 241 11.55 22.44 -4.56
N ASP A 242 10.38 21.85 -4.85
CA ASP A 242 9.34 21.67 -3.84
C ASP A 242 9.75 20.67 -2.75
N TYR A 243 10.49 19.62 -3.13
CA TYR A 243 11.07 18.67 -2.20
C TYR A 243 12.06 19.35 -1.26
N ARG A 244 13.03 20.11 -1.80
CA ARG A 244 13.99 20.87 -0.97
C ARG A 244 13.30 21.86 -0.03
N ALA A 245 12.29 22.58 -0.53
CA ALA A 245 11.51 23.50 0.29
C ALA A 245 10.72 22.77 1.40
N TRP A 246 10.21 21.56 1.10
CA TRP A 246 9.55 20.72 2.08
C TRP A 246 10.51 20.21 3.16
N VAL A 247 11.69 19.70 2.78
CA VAL A 247 12.74 19.27 3.72
C VAL A 247 13.14 20.42 4.65
N ALA A 248 13.39 21.62 4.10
CA ALA A 248 13.73 22.81 4.90
C ALA A 248 12.66 23.14 5.96
N ARG A 249 11.37 22.98 5.62
CA ARG A 249 10.27 23.16 6.59
C ARG A 249 10.27 22.08 7.68
N GLN A 250 10.54 20.82 7.32
CA GLN A 250 10.64 19.74 8.31
C GLN A 250 11.78 20.01 9.30
N LEU A 251 12.96 20.36 8.80
CA LEU A 251 14.12 20.70 9.62
C LEU A 251 13.86 21.91 10.53
N ALA A 252 13.21 22.96 10.02
CA ALA A 252 12.81 24.12 10.83
C ALA A 252 11.81 23.73 11.94
N SER A 253 10.89 22.81 11.66
CA SER A 253 9.92 22.33 12.65
C SER A 253 10.55 21.41 13.71
N GLN A 254 11.68 20.76 13.42
CA GLN A 254 12.43 19.95 14.38
C GLN A 254 13.47 20.73 15.19
N GLY A 255 14.06 21.77 14.59
CA GLY A 255 15.01 22.67 15.26
C GLY A 255 14.36 23.68 16.21
N THR A 256 13.04 23.66 16.31
CA THR A 256 12.31 24.41 17.33
C THR A 256 11.80 23.37 18.32
N PRO A 257 12.38 23.23 19.53
CA PRO A 257 11.52 22.92 20.66
C PRO A 257 10.42 23.95 20.53
N GLY A 258 9.20 23.54 20.16
CA GLY A 258 8.05 24.45 20.19
C GLY A 258 8.20 25.24 21.47
N PRO A 259 8.20 26.58 21.41
CA PRO A 259 8.96 27.44 22.31
C PRO A 259 8.91 26.85 23.71
N SER A 260 10.02 26.86 24.44
CA SER A 260 9.94 26.76 25.89
C SER A 260 9.12 27.97 26.37
N VAL A 261 7.81 27.89 26.16
CA VAL A 261 6.78 28.75 26.65
C VAL A 261 6.81 28.37 28.09
N SER A 262 7.58 29.12 28.87
CA SER A 262 7.39 29.13 30.31
C SER A 262 5.87 29.19 30.52
N PRO A 263 5.30 28.26 31.31
CA PRO A 263 3.86 28.20 31.50
C PRO A 263 3.34 29.61 31.79
N PRO A 264 2.33 30.10 31.07
CA PRO A 264 1.77 31.41 31.37
C PRO A 264 1.36 31.45 32.86
N PRO A 265 1.50 32.59 33.55
CA PRO A 265 1.10 32.70 34.95
C PRO A 265 -0.35 32.25 35.13
N GLY A 266 -0.60 31.29 36.03
CA GLY A 266 -1.92 30.70 36.25
C GLY A 266 -2.25 29.47 35.40
N ALA A 267 -1.29 28.92 34.63
CA ALA A 267 -1.50 27.67 33.91
C ALA A 267 -1.66 26.48 34.87
N VAL A 268 -2.69 25.67 34.65
CA VAL A 268 -2.93 24.44 35.40
C VAL A 268 -2.07 23.31 34.82
N THR A 269 -1.28 22.65 35.67
CA THR A 269 -0.50 21.48 35.26
C THR A 269 -1.34 20.21 35.37
N LEU A 270 -1.51 19.52 34.25
CA LEU A 270 -2.17 18.24 34.11
C LEU A 270 -1.11 17.17 33.89
N GLU A 271 -0.93 16.28 34.86
CA GLU A 271 0.00 15.16 34.71
C GLU A 271 -0.70 13.99 34.01
N ILE A 272 0.03 13.32 33.12
CA ILE A 272 -0.41 12.08 32.49
C ILE A 272 0.80 11.29 32.03
N GLY A 273 0.72 9.97 32.09
CA GLY A 273 1.80 9.08 31.70
C GLY A 273 1.35 7.96 30.78
N ALA A 274 2.32 7.31 30.16
CA ALA A 274 2.11 6.13 29.33
C ALA A 274 3.11 5.04 29.74
N ASP A 275 2.58 3.93 30.25
CA ASP A 275 3.35 2.73 30.59
C ASP A 275 3.20 1.64 29.52
N THR A 276 2.16 1.72 28.68
CA THR A 276 1.83 0.74 27.64
C THR A 276 1.27 1.41 26.39
N VAL A 277 1.21 0.67 25.27
CA VAL A 277 0.57 1.10 24.01
C VAL A 277 -0.97 1.08 24.04
N LEU A 278 -1.57 0.66 25.17
CA LEU A 278 -3.00 0.39 25.27
C LEU A 278 -3.78 1.54 25.90
N ALA A 279 -3.24 2.15 26.95
CA ALA A 279 -3.90 3.21 27.71
C ALA A 279 -2.88 4.17 28.35
N PHE A 280 -3.31 5.41 28.55
CA PHE A 280 -2.65 6.32 29.48
C PHE A 280 -2.90 5.87 30.93
N ASP A 281 -2.08 6.34 31.86
CA ASP A 281 -2.27 6.09 33.31
C ASP A 281 -3.49 6.83 33.90
N ARG A 282 -4.10 7.74 33.13
CA ARG A 282 -5.35 8.45 33.45
C ARG A 282 -6.33 8.36 32.29
N ASP A 283 -7.60 8.17 32.61
CA ASP A 283 -8.71 8.14 31.65
C ASP A 283 -9.50 9.47 31.61
N ARG A 284 -9.24 10.38 32.55
CA ARG A 284 -9.85 11.70 32.64
C ARG A 284 -8.85 12.78 33.00
N LEU A 285 -8.98 13.92 32.32
CA LEU A 285 -8.30 15.18 32.64
C LEU A 285 -9.34 16.31 32.60
N GLY A 286 -9.08 17.42 33.29
CA GLY A 286 -9.97 18.57 33.17
C GLY A 286 -9.42 19.86 33.74
N VAL A 287 -9.92 20.98 33.20
CA VAL A 287 -9.54 22.36 33.54
C VAL A 287 -10.74 23.28 33.43
N ALA A 288 -10.68 24.44 34.08
CA ALA A 288 -11.72 25.45 33.89
C ALA A 288 -11.71 26.02 32.45
N PRO A 289 -12.86 26.52 31.94
CA PRO A 289 -12.96 27.10 30.61
C PRO A 289 -11.96 28.24 30.37
N ASN A 290 -11.36 28.25 29.19
CA ASN A 290 -10.37 29.24 28.73
C ASN A 290 -9.20 29.44 29.71
N THR A 291 -8.91 28.44 30.54
CA THR A 291 -7.78 28.46 31.46
C THR A 291 -6.56 27.87 30.76
N PRO A 292 -5.42 28.57 30.76
CA PRO A 292 -4.18 28.01 30.23
C PRO A 292 -3.80 26.72 30.96
N PHE A 293 -3.23 25.75 30.26
CA PHE A 293 -2.81 24.50 30.89
C PHE A 293 -1.52 23.95 30.29
N VAL A 294 -0.85 23.11 31.07
CA VAL A 294 0.34 22.37 30.67
C VAL A 294 0.07 20.89 30.89
N ILE A 295 0.20 20.08 29.84
CA ILE A 295 0.21 18.63 29.99
C ILE A 295 1.65 18.20 30.27
N ALA A 296 1.92 17.85 31.53
CA ALA A 296 3.19 17.25 31.95
C ALA A 296 3.12 15.75 31.66
N PHE A 297 3.68 15.37 30.50
CA PHE A 297 3.63 14.01 29.99
C PHE A 297 4.86 13.20 30.40
N ASP A 298 4.65 12.00 30.95
CA ASP A 298 5.69 11.06 31.36
C ASP A 298 5.57 9.76 30.56
N ASN A 299 6.35 9.63 29.49
CA ASN A 299 6.41 8.39 28.73
C ASN A 299 7.40 7.44 29.41
N ARG A 300 6.89 6.45 30.13
CA ARG A 300 7.71 5.46 30.86
C ARG A 300 8.00 4.22 30.02
N GLN A 301 7.34 4.08 28.86
CA GLN A 301 7.55 2.96 27.95
C GLN A 301 8.81 3.15 27.10
N ALA A 302 9.80 2.28 27.32
CA ALA A 302 11.06 2.34 26.59
C ALA A 302 10.89 2.09 25.08
N GLY A 303 11.49 2.95 24.26
CA GLY A 303 11.57 2.79 22.80
C GLY A 303 10.28 3.05 22.04
N VAL A 304 9.16 3.33 22.72
CA VAL A 304 7.86 3.57 22.08
C VAL A 304 7.53 5.05 22.13
N PRO A 305 7.25 5.71 21.00
CA PRO A 305 6.86 7.11 20.97
C PRO A 305 5.40 7.30 21.39
N HIS A 306 5.15 8.34 22.18
CA HIS A 306 3.82 8.76 22.61
C HIS A 306 3.66 10.28 22.53
N ASN A 307 2.42 10.74 22.39
CA ASN A 307 2.07 12.14 22.59
C ASN A 307 0.67 12.25 23.24
N VAL A 308 0.26 13.48 23.54
CA VAL A 308 -1.09 13.77 24.04
C VAL A 308 -1.68 14.91 23.22
N SER A 309 -2.67 14.59 22.41
CA SER A 309 -3.45 15.56 21.61
C SER A 309 -4.90 15.59 22.08
N ILE A 310 -5.64 16.66 21.80
CA ILE A 310 -7.05 16.82 22.16
C ILE A 310 -7.86 17.10 20.90
N ARG A 311 -8.99 16.42 20.76
CA ARG A 311 -9.97 16.66 19.69
C ARG A 311 -11.37 16.92 20.26
N ASP A 312 -12.16 17.69 19.53
CA ASP A 312 -13.55 17.94 19.86
C ASP A 312 -14.47 16.76 19.46
N ALA A 313 -15.76 16.89 19.74
CA ALA A 313 -16.77 15.88 19.41
C ALA A 313 -16.94 15.62 17.89
N SER A 314 -16.50 16.54 17.03
CA SER A 314 -16.48 16.36 15.57
C SER A 314 -15.25 15.58 15.09
N GLY A 315 -14.26 15.36 15.96
CA GLY A 315 -12.97 14.77 15.63
C GLY A 315 -11.91 15.78 15.18
N THR A 316 -12.22 17.07 15.22
CA THR A 316 -11.26 18.13 14.86
C THR A 316 -10.23 18.28 15.97
N VAL A 317 -8.94 18.27 15.61
CA VAL A 317 -7.84 18.44 16.56
C VAL A 317 -7.80 19.90 17.01
N VAL A 318 -8.07 20.13 18.29
CA VAL A 318 -8.07 21.46 18.93
C VAL A 318 -6.78 21.75 19.69
N PHE A 319 -6.00 20.71 19.99
CA PHE A 319 -4.69 20.82 20.60
C PHE A 319 -3.81 19.65 20.15
N GLN A 320 -2.58 19.92 19.75
CA GLN A 320 -1.64 18.89 19.30
C GLN A 320 -0.38 18.92 20.17
N GLY A 321 -0.18 17.88 20.97
CA GLY A 321 1.05 17.69 21.75
C GLY A 321 2.19 17.29 20.83
N LYS A 322 3.17 18.18 20.67
CA LYS A 322 4.43 17.92 19.96
C LYS A 322 5.62 18.40 20.79
N PRO A 323 6.81 17.79 20.65
CA PRO A 323 7.12 16.65 19.77
C PRO A 323 6.53 15.32 20.27
N ASP A 324 6.57 14.28 19.44
CA ASP A 324 6.33 12.91 19.93
C ASP A 324 7.52 12.49 20.79
N VAL A 325 7.25 11.88 21.94
CA VAL A 325 8.27 11.59 22.96
C VAL A 325 8.51 10.10 23.00
N THR A 326 9.71 9.65 22.64
CA THR A 326 10.14 8.26 22.81
C THR A 326 10.63 8.05 24.24
N GLY A 327 10.00 7.13 24.97
CA GLY A 327 10.30 6.88 26.37
C GLY A 327 11.59 6.05 26.57
N PRO A 328 12.16 6.01 27.78
CA PRO A 328 11.72 6.72 28.98
C PRO A 328 12.10 8.21 28.92
N ALA A 329 11.11 9.10 28.87
CA ALA A 329 11.32 10.53 28.71
C ALA A 329 10.08 11.33 29.11
N LYS A 330 10.29 12.59 29.51
CA LYS A 330 9.23 13.52 29.90
C LYS A 330 9.13 14.67 28.90
N ALA A 331 7.92 15.20 28.72
CA ALA A 331 7.67 16.41 27.96
C ALA A 331 6.60 17.28 28.58
N GLN A 332 6.54 18.53 28.14
CA GLN A 332 5.48 19.46 28.50
C GLN A 332 4.81 19.97 27.23
N TYR A 333 3.49 19.83 27.15
CA TYR A 333 2.69 20.40 26.07
C TYR A 333 1.88 21.58 26.62
N VAL A 334 2.13 22.79 26.12
CA VAL A 334 1.54 24.02 26.65
C VAL A 334 0.37 24.48 25.78
N SER A 335 -0.79 24.71 26.39
CA SER A 335 -1.94 25.38 25.77
C SER A 335 -2.15 26.76 26.40
N PRO A 336 -1.68 27.85 25.77
CA PRO A 336 -1.72 29.18 26.38
C PRO A 336 -3.11 29.80 26.41
N ALA A 337 -4.00 29.44 25.48
CA ALA A 337 -5.35 30.00 25.38
C ALA A 337 -6.41 29.20 26.15
N GLY A 338 -6.06 27.99 26.62
CA GLY A 338 -7.05 27.04 27.13
C GLY A 338 -8.02 26.57 26.04
N LEU A 339 -9.12 25.95 26.46
CA LEU A 339 -10.19 25.49 25.58
C LEU A 339 -11.55 26.05 26.06
N PRO A 340 -12.52 26.29 25.17
CA PRO A 340 -13.89 26.63 25.56
C PRO A 340 -14.55 25.52 26.41
N ALA A 341 -15.56 25.88 27.20
CA ALA A 341 -16.34 24.92 27.97
C ALA A 341 -16.90 23.80 27.08
N GLY A 342 -16.74 22.55 27.50
CA GLY A 342 -17.13 21.41 26.68
C GLY A 342 -16.51 20.10 27.13
N THR A 343 -16.88 19.03 26.44
CA THR A 343 -16.29 17.70 26.60
C THR A 343 -15.50 17.37 25.35
N TYR A 344 -14.22 17.09 25.53
CA TYR A 344 -13.28 16.75 24.49
C TYR A 344 -12.71 15.34 24.76
N GLU A 345 -11.97 14.81 23.79
CA GLU A 345 -11.24 13.55 23.94
C GLU A 345 -9.75 13.83 23.84
N PHE A 346 -8.98 13.48 24.86
CA PHE A 346 -7.53 13.45 24.73
C PHE A 346 -7.11 12.07 24.22
N TYR A 347 -6.10 12.00 23.38
CA TYR A 347 -5.67 10.77 22.73
C TYR A 347 -4.19 10.80 22.34
N CYS A 348 -3.60 9.61 22.17
CA CYS A 348 -2.30 9.44 21.54
C CYS A 348 -2.49 9.38 20.03
N SER A 349 -1.84 10.26 19.26
CA SER A 349 -1.96 10.21 17.79
C SER A 349 -1.22 9.04 17.15
N ILE A 350 -0.44 8.30 17.93
CA ILE A 350 0.38 7.16 17.50
C ILE A 350 -0.39 5.85 17.74
N HIS A 351 -1.10 5.75 18.88
CA HIS A 351 -1.84 4.55 19.29
C HIS A 351 -3.36 4.82 19.26
N PRO A 352 -4.11 4.27 18.28
CA PRO A 352 -5.53 4.61 18.06
C PRO A 352 -6.47 4.35 19.26
N ASN A 353 -6.09 3.43 20.14
CA ASN A 353 -6.91 3.02 21.29
C ASN A 353 -6.55 3.77 22.59
N MET A 354 -5.42 4.49 22.64
CA MET A 354 -5.04 5.29 23.80
C MET A 354 -5.78 6.62 23.80
N LYS A 355 -6.84 6.70 24.61
CA LYS A 355 -7.68 7.88 24.72
C LYS A 355 -8.39 7.97 26.06
N GLY A 356 -8.86 9.16 26.39
CA GLY A 356 -9.65 9.45 27.57
C GLY A 356 -10.44 10.75 27.42
N THR A 357 -11.16 11.11 28.48
CA THR A 357 -12.07 12.26 28.46
C THR A 357 -11.36 13.51 28.98
N PHE A 358 -11.43 14.60 28.23
CA PHE A 358 -10.94 15.91 28.67
C PHE A 358 -12.14 16.84 28.94
N GLU A 359 -12.44 17.08 30.21
CA GLU A 359 -13.58 17.91 30.62
C GLU A 359 -13.14 19.37 30.86
N VAL A 360 -13.82 20.30 30.20
CA VAL A 360 -13.60 21.74 30.39
C VAL A 360 -14.83 22.35 31.04
N LYS A 361 -14.81 22.53 32.36
CA LYS A 361 -15.97 22.94 33.18
C LYS A 361 -15.58 23.85 34.33
#